data_AF-A0A914Q9V0-F1
#
_entry.id   AF-A0A914Q9V0-F1
#
_cell.length_a   1.000
_cell.length_b   1.000
_cell.length_c   1.000
_cell.angle_alpha   90.00
_cell.angle_beta   90.00
_cell.angle_gamma   90.00
#
_symmetry.space_group_name_H-M   'P 1'
#
loop_
_entity.id
_entity.type
_entity.pdbx_description
1 polymer ?
#
loop_
_entity_poly.entity_id
_entity_poly.type
_entity_poly.pdbx_seq_one_letter_code
_entity_poly.pdbx_strand_id
1 'polypeptide(L)' 'MGLFGKTKDPKDHVREMTRKMRSEITKLERQVNQISRKEEQIKREIKAEAKKGNKDACLVLAKGLVHSRR' A
#
# COMPACT_ATOMS: atom_id res chain seq x y z
N MET A 1 -39.65 7.82 -19.35
CA MET A 1 -38.55 8.52 -20.03
C MET A 1 -38.61 9.99 -19.64
N GLY A 2 -37.53 10.59 -19.12
CA GLY A 2 -37.54 12.01 -18.71
C GLY A 2 -36.21 12.50 -18.14
N LEU A 3 -35.55 13.35 -18.92
CA LEU A 3 -34.61 14.46 -18.65
C LEU A 3 -33.67 14.54 -17.42
N PHE A 4 -33.84 13.82 -16.29
CA PHE A 4 -32.95 14.00 -15.11
C PHE A 4 -32.71 12.76 -14.25
N GLY A 5 -33.13 11.58 -14.69
CA GLY A 5 -32.94 10.36 -13.89
C GLY A 5 -33.09 9.13 -14.75
N LYS A 6 -32.00 8.72 -15.41
CA LYS A 6 -31.90 7.31 -15.80
C LYS A 6 -31.51 6.56 -14.53
N THR A 7 -32.46 5.82 -13.95
CA THR A 7 -32.11 4.72 -13.04
C THR A 7 -31.11 3.85 -13.78
N LYS A 8 -29.86 3.80 -13.29
CA LYS A 8 -28.81 3.01 -13.91
C LYS A 8 -29.33 1.58 -14.07
N ASP A 9 -29.20 1.04 -15.28
CA ASP A 9 -29.53 -0.36 -15.49
C ASP A 9 -28.71 -1.23 -14.52
N PRO A 10 -29.24 -2.36 -14.02
CA PRO A 10 -28.48 -3.27 -13.15
C PRO A 10 -27.12 -3.65 -13.73
N LYS A 11 -27.01 -3.73 -15.07
CA LYS A 11 -25.75 -3.95 -15.79
C LYS A 11 -24.74 -2.80 -15.60
N ASP A 12 -25.20 -1.55 -15.56
CA ASP A 12 -24.33 -0.39 -15.33
C ASP A 12 -23.87 -0.29 -13.88
N HIS A 13 -24.71 -0.70 -12.92
CA HIS A 13 -24.32 -0.85 -11.52
C HIS A 13 -23.20 -1.88 -11.34
N VAL A 14 -23.35 -3.06 -11.95
CA VAL A 14 -22.31 -4.11 -11.92
C VAL A 14 -21.02 -3.60 -12.57
N ARG A 15 -21.09 -2.94 -13.72
CA ARG A 15 -19.92 -2.35 -14.40
C ARG A 15 -19.20 -1.32 -13.52
N GLU A 16 -19.95 -0.47 -12.83
CA GLU A 16 -19.37 0.51 -11.92
C GLU A 16 -18.69 -0.16 -10.73
N MET A 17 -19.31 -1.17 -10.12
CA MET A 17 -18.71 -1.95 -9.04
C MET A 17 -17.43 -2.64 -9.50
N THR A 18 -17.42 -3.27 -10.68
CA THR A 18 -16.22 -3.91 -11.23
C THR A 18 -15.10 -2.89 -11.46
N ARG A 19 -15.42 -1.69 -11.96
CA ARG A 19 -14.43 -0.61 -12.13
C ARG A 19 -13.86 -0.15 -10.80
N LYS A 20 -14.71 0.05 -9.79
CA LYS A 20 -14.26 0.41 -8.43
C LYS A 20 -13.36 -0.67 -7.85
N MET A 21 -13.77 -1.94 -7.91
CA MET A 21 -12.95 -3.06 -7.44
C MET A 21 -11.58 -3.10 -8.11
N ARG A 22 -11.51 -2.96 -9.44
CA ARG A 22 -10.23 -2.91 -10.16
C ARG A 22 -9.36 -1.74 -9.72
N SER A 23 -9.95 -0.57 -9.55
CA SER A 23 -9.20 0.60 -9.07
C SER A 23 -8.64 0.38 -7.67
N GLU A 24 -9.40 -0.24 -6.77
CA GLU A 24 -8.93 -0.54 -5.42
C GLU A 24 -7.84 -1.61 -5.43
N ILE A 25 -7.97 -2.66 -6.26
CA ILE A 25 -6.92 -3.67 -6.45
C ILE A 25 -5.60 -3.01 -6.88
N THR A 26 -5.63 -2.15 -7.91
CA THR A 26 -4.41 -1.46 -8.37
C THR A 26 -3.84 -0.51 -7.30
N LYS A 27 -4.68 0.12 -6.47
CA LYS A 27 -4.19 0.93 -5.34
C LYS A 27 -3.50 0.07 -4.30
N LEU A 28 -4.07 -1.09 -3.96
CA LEU A 28 -3.48 -2.03 -3.03
C LEU A 28 -2.13 -2.57 -3.56
N GLU A 29 -2.06 -2.96 -4.84
CA GLU A 29 -0.81 -3.39 -5.47
C GLU A 29 0.28 -2.30 -5.41
N ARG A 30 -0.10 -1.03 -5.64
CA ARG A 30 0.83 0.10 -5.51
C ARG A 30 1.30 0.28 -4.07
N GLN A 31 0.42 0.17 -3.08
CA GLN A 31 0.77 0.27 -1.67
C GLN A 31 1.72 -0.85 -1.26
N VAL A 32 1.44 -2.10 -1.66
CA VAL A 32 2.33 -3.26 -1.43
C VAL A 32 3.72 -2.99 -2.02
N ASN A 33 3.80 -2.54 -3.27
CA ASN A 33 5.08 -2.22 -3.90
C ASN A 33 5.84 -1.07 -3.20
N GLN A 34 5.13 -0.06 -2.71
CA GLN A 34 5.73 1.03 -1.95
C GLN A 34 6.26 0.54 -0.60
N ILE A 35 5.51 -0.33 0.09
CA ILE A 35 5.92 -0.93 1.37
C ILE A 35 7.17 -1.77 1.17
N SER A 36 7.20 -2.66 0.16
CA SER A 36 8.37 -3.49 -0.15
C SER A 36 9.63 -2.67 -0.41
N ARG A 37 9.53 -1.58 -1.17
CA ARG A 37 10.67 -0.66 -1.42
C ARG A 37 11.16 0.01 -0.13
N LYS A 38 10.25 0.45 0.73
CA LYS A 38 10.61 1.04 2.04
C LYS A 38 11.27 0.00 2.95
N GLU A 39 10.80 -1.24 2.95
CA GLU A 39 11.45 -2.31 3.70
C GLU A 39 12.90 -2.55 3.25
N GLU A 40 13.14 -2.56 1.93
CA GLU A 40 14.50 -2.70 1.41
C GLU A 40 15.41 -1.56 1.83
N GLN A 41 14.90 -0.32 1.82
CA GLN A 41 15.63 0.84 2.30
C GLN A 41 15.97 0.72 3.79
N ILE A 42 14.98 0.40 4.64
CA ILE A 42 15.19 0.21 6.09
C ILE A 42 16.22 -0.91 6.35
N LYS A 43 16.18 -2.01 5.59
CA LYS A 43 17.19 -3.09 5.69
C LYS A 43 18.60 -2.58 5.37
N ARG A 44 18.76 -1.71 4.38
CA ARG A 44 20.07 -1.10 4.04
C ARG A 44 20.54 -0.14 5.14
N GLU A 45 19.63 0.67 5.68
CA GLU A 45 19.92 1.61 6.77
C GLU A 45 20.33 0.88 8.05
N ILE A 46 19.63 -0.20 8.42
CA ILE A 46 20.02 -1.06 9.56
C ILE A 46 21.43 -1.62 9.36
N LYS A 47 21.77 -2.11 8.16
CA LYS A 47 23.12 -2.61 7.87
C LYS A 47 24.18 -1.51 7.96
N ALA A 48 23.86 -0.29 7.53
CA ALA A 48 24.78 0.85 7.60
C ALA A 48 25.02 1.29 9.05
N GLU A 49 23.95 1.43 9.85
CA GLU A 49 24.04 1.80 11.27
C GLU A 49 24.69 0.70 12.13
N ALA A 50 24.46 -0.57 11.79
CA ALA A 50 25.13 -1.69 12.44
C ALA A 50 26.66 -1.65 12.25
N LYS A 51 27.13 -1.27 11.05
CA LYS A 51 28.57 -1.07 10.79
C LYS A 51 29.17 0.08 11.58
N LYS A 52 28.37 1.11 11.90
CA LYS A 52 28.79 2.25 12.74
C LYS A 52 28.77 1.94 14.23
N GLY A 53 28.16 0.82 14.65
CA GLY A 53 28.05 0.42 16.05
C GLY A 53 26.88 1.07 16.81
N ASN A 54 25.98 1.78 16.13
CA ASN A 54 24.83 2.47 16.74
C ASN A 54 23.69 1.47 17.04
N LYS A 55 23.69 0.91 18.26
CA LYS A 55 22.70 -0.09 18.69
C LYS A 55 21.29 0.47 18.82
N ASP A 56 21.14 1.68 19.34
CA ASP A 56 19.82 2.30 19.56
C ASP A 56 19.11 2.62 18.24
N ALA A 57 19.85 3.14 17.25
CA ALA A 57 19.33 3.38 15.91
C ALA A 57 18.85 2.09 15.23
N CYS A 58 19.60 0.99 15.38
CA CYS A 58 19.18 -0.32 14.86
C CYS A 58 17.89 -0.83 15.52
N LEU A 59 17.72 -0.63 16.83
CA LEU A 59 16.51 -1.05 17.56
C LEU A 59 15.26 -0.28 17.10
N VAL A 60 15.37 1.03 16.87
CA VAL A 60 14.25 1.84 16.38
C VAL A 60 13.86 1.44 14.96
N LEU A 61 14.85 1.28 14.07
CA LEU A 61 14.60 0.85 12.68
C LEU A 61 14.02 -0.57 12.61
N ALA A 62 14.45 -1.47 13.49
CA ALA A 62 13.90 -2.83 13.58
C ALA A 62 12.43 -2.85 14.01
N LYS A 63 12.03 -1.98 14.95
CA LYS A 63 10.61 -1.82 15.35
C LYS A 63 9.75 -1.35 14.17
N GLY A 64 10.26 -0.41 13.36
CA GLY A 64 9.59 0.04 12.14
C GLY A 64 9.42 -1.07 11.09
N LEU A 65 10.41 -1.95 10.96
CA LEU A 65 10.35 -3.10 10.07
C LEU A 65 9.31 -4.14 10.51
N VAL A 66 9.19 -4.40 11.81
CA VAL A 66 8.16 -5.32 12.36
C VAL A 66 6.76 -4.76 12.16
N HIS A 67 6.58 -3.44 12.35
CA HIS A 67 5.29 -2.79 12.10
C HIS A 67 4.88 -2.85 10.63
N SER A 68 5.83 -2.71 9.70
CA SER A 68 5.56 -2.76 8.25
C SER A 68 5.12 -4.14 7.74
N ARG A 69 5.40 -5.20 8.50
CA ARG A 69 5.04 -6.59 8.18
C ARG A 69 3.67 -7.02 8.72
N ARG A 70 3.03 -6.20 9.56
CA ARG A 70 1.69 -6.45 10.11
C ARG A 70 0.65 -5.78 9.23
#